data_AF-A0A9D4DLZ1-F1
#
_entry.id   AF-A0A9D4DLZ1-F1
#
_cell.length_a   1.000
_cell.length_b   1.000
_cell.length_c   1.000
_cell.angle_alpha   90.00
_cell.angle_beta   90.00
_cell.angle_gamma   90.00
#
_symmetry.space_group_name_H-M   'P 1'
#
loop_
_entity.id
_entity.type
_entity.pdbx_description
1 polymer ?
#
loop_
_entity_poly.entity_id
_entity_poly.type
_entity_poly.pdbx_seq_one_letter_code
_entity_poly.pdbx_strand_id
1 'polypeptide(L)'
;MMKTNQEPLAGPSRETGVCSSDDESIDDEEKCCVCNLFTPQEVSGATSLIFTKWAQCYGVRNGRPCLHWTHLSYCTNARVVRRQEKFFCSHCIEE
;
A
#
# COMPACT_ATOMS: atom_id res chain seq x y z
N MET A 1 -39.90 53.78 -10.47
CA MET A 1 -38.64 53.02 -10.73
C MET A 1 -38.19 52.40 -9.42
N MET A 2 -38.49 51.13 -9.18
CA MET A 2 -38.04 50.38 -8.00
C MET A 2 -37.11 49.29 -8.52
N LYS A 3 -35.84 49.32 -8.12
CA LYS A 3 -34.85 48.29 -8.47
C LYS A 3 -34.97 47.16 -7.46
N THR A 4 -35.39 45.99 -7.91
CA THR A 4 -35.36 44.75 -7.13
C THR A 4 -33.94 44.21 -7.12
N ASN A 5 -33.29 44.23 -5.96
CA ASN A 5 -32.03 43.52 -5.75
C ASN A 5 -32.36 42.05 -5.45
N GLN A 6 -32.09 41.15 -6.40
CA GLN A 6 -32.03 39.72 -6.13
C GLN A 6 -30.62 39.38 -5.63
N GLU A 7 -30.52 38.97 -4.37
CA GLU A 7 -29.36 38.23 -3.86
C GLU A 7 -29.37 36.81 -4.46
N PRO A 8 -28.23 36.25 -4.89
CA PRO A 8 -28.18 34.87 -5.31
C PRO A 8 -28.23 33.95 -4.08
N LEU A 9 -29.10 32.95 -4.18
CA LEU A 9 -29.30 31.83 -3.27
C LEU A 9 -27.95 31.19 -2.87
N ALA A 10 -27.71 31.08 -1.57
CA ALA A 10 -26.66 30.26 -1.01
C ALA A 10 -26.78 28.83 -1.57
N GLY A 11 -25.82 28.42 -2.39
CA GLY A 11 -25.70 27.04 -2.83
C GLY A 11 -25.49 26.13 -1.61
N PRO A 12 -25.91 24.85 -1.66
CA PRO A 12 -25.62 23.94 -0.58
C PRO A 12 -24.09 23.84 -0.46
N SER A 13 -23.58 24.23 0.71
CA SER A 13 -22.22 23.92 1.15
C SER A 13 -22.02 22.43 0.91
N ARG A 14 -21.28 22.13 -0.15
CA ARG A 14 -20.75 20.81 -0.40
C ARG A 14 -19.78 20.62 0.75
N GLU A 15 -20.27 20.01 1.82
CA GLU A 15 -19.47 19.52 2.91
C GLU A 15 -18.35 18.72 2.27
N THR A 16 -17.19 19.36 2.21
CA THR A 16 -15.92 18.69 2.00
C THR A 16 -15.91 17.68 3.11
N GLY A 17 -16.27 16.44 2.77
CA GLY A 17 -15.98 15.29 3.61
C GLY A 17 -14.51 15.42 3.91
N VAL A 18 -14.23 15.92 5.10
CA VAL A 18 -12.93 15.81 5.71
C VAL A 18 -12.77 14.31 5.80
N CYS A 19 -12.05 13.74 4.83
CA CYS A 19 -11.42 12.46 5.04
C CYS A 19 -10.58 12.71 6.28
N SER A 20 -11.11 12.33 7.44
CA SER A 20 -10.35 12.31 8.68
C SER A 20 -9.09 11.59 8.29
N SER A 21 -7.99 12.33 8.21
CA SER A 21 -6.67 11.74 8.09
C SER A 21 -6.42 11.17 9.47
N ASP A 22 -7.11 10.07 9.77
CA ASP A 22 -6.75 9.17 10.83
C ASP A 22 -5.35 8.72 10.41
N ASP A 23 -4.37 9.36 11.04
CA ASP A 23 -2.93 9.09 10.90
C ASP A 23 -2.64 7.74 11.58
N GLU A 24 -3.41 6.73 11.21
CA GLU A 24 -3.21 5.34 11.59
C GLU A 24 -1.97 4.89 10.84
N SER A 25 -0.83 4.99 11.52
CA SER A 25 0.43 4.48 11.01
C SER A 25 0.26 2.99 10.70
N ILE A 26 0.57 2.60 9.47
CA ILE A 26 0.54 1.20 9.04
C ILE A 26 1.49 0.39 9.95
N ASP A 27 0.99 -0.74 10.45
CA ASP A 27 1.74 -1.67 11.31
C ASP A 27 2.99 -2.17 10.58
N ASP A 28 4.07 -2.40 11.33
CA ASP A 28 5.34 -2.82 10.73
C ASP A 28 5.25 -4.22 10.10
N GLU A 29 4.38 -5.09 10.63
CA GLU A 29 4.10 -6.42 10.11
C GLU A 29 3.40 -6.40 8.74
N GLU A 30 2.71 -5.31 8.40
CA GLU A 30 2.03 -5.10 7.12
C GLU A 30 2.97 -4.54 6.04
N LYS A 31 4.15 -4.04 6.44
CA LYS A 31 5.14 -3.50 5.51
C LYS A 31 5.93 -4.62 4.84
N CYS A 32 6.41 -4.32 3.63
CA CYS A 32 7.28 -5.23 2.91
C CYS A 32 8.59 -5.46 3.66
N CYS A 33 8.95 -6.72 3.84
CA CYS A 33 10.16 -7.16 4.55
C CYS A 33 11.48 -6.57 4.00
N VAL A 34 11.49 -6.17 2.73
CA VAL A 34 12.70 -5.71 2.02
C VAL A 34 12.81 -4.18 2.03
N CYS A 35 11.76 -3.48 1.62
CA CYS A 35 11.79 -2.02 1.51
C CYS A 35 11.17 -1.29 2.71
N ASN A 36 10.54 -2.00 3.65
CA ASN A 36 9.82 -1.47 4.81
C ASN A 36 8.73 -0.44 4.44
N LEU A 37 8.14 -0.61 3.27
CA LEU A 37 7.00 0.20 2.81
C LEU A 37 5.80 -0.70 2.57
N PHE A 38 4.61 -0.18 2.81
CA PHE A 38 3.38 -0.84 2.40
C PHE A 38 3.21 -0.80 0.87
N THR A 39 3.53 0.34 0.26
CA THR A 39 3.43 0.55 -1.19
C THR A 39 4.83 0.66 -1.81
N PRO A 40 5.13 -0.04 -2.92
CA PRO A 40 6.40 0.14 -3.63
C PRO A 40 6.62 1.59 -4.05
N GLN A 41 7.87 2.06 -4.04
CA GLN A 41 8.17 3.45 -4.40
C GLN A 41 7.86 3.72 -5.88
N GLU A 42 8.01 2.72 -6.74
CA GLU A 42 7.81 2.80 -8.19
C GLU A 42 6.36 3.06 -8.59
N VAL A 43 5.41 2.76 -7.72
CA VAL A 43 3.98 3.02 -7.96
C VAL A 43 3.48 4.26 -7.22
N SER A 44 4.36 4.92 -6.47
CA SER A 44 4.03 6.19 -5.80
C SER A 44 3.73 7.25 -6.85
N GLY A 45 2.57 7.90 -6.74
CA GLY A 45 2.12 8.92 -7.69
C GLY A 45 1.59 8.38 -9.02
N ALA A 46 1.32 7.07 -9.12
CA ALA A 46 0.66 6.51 -10.29
C ALA A 46 -0.74 7.13 -10.47
N THR A 47 -1.08 7.50 -11.71
CA THR A 47 -2.40 8.04 -12.09
C THR A 47 -3.44 6.95 -12.37
N SER A 48 -3.06 5.69 -12.21
CA SER A 48 -3.90 4.52 -12.46
C SER A 48 -3.82 3.55 -11.28
N LEU A 49 -4.84 2.70 -11.14
CA LEU A 49 -4.87 1.66 -10.12
C LEU A 49 -3.86 0.57 -10.48
N ILE A 50 -2.87 0.36 -9.61
CA ILE A 50 -1.86 -0.68 -9.76
C ILE A 50 -2.04 -1.72 -8.66
N PHE A 51 -2.22 -2.98 -9.06
CA PHE A 51 -2.29 -4.10 -8.11
C PHE A 51 -0.89 -4.64 -7.84
N THR A 52 -0.37 -4.34 -6.64
CA THR A 52 0.88 -4.92 -6.17
C THR A 52 0.65 -6.39 -5.78
N LYS A 53 1.48 -7.29 -6.30
CA LYS A 53 1.46 -8.71 -5.94
C LYS A 53 2.37 -8.95 -4.74
N TRP A 54 1.92 -9.80 -3.83
CA TRP A 54 2.62 -10.11 -2.60
C TRP A 54 2.88 -11.61 -2.46
N ALA A 55 3.96 -11.96 -1.78
CA ALA A 55 4.24 -13.31 -1.32
C ALA A 55 4.75 -13.29 0.12
N GLN A 56 4.35 -14.30 0.89
CA GLN A 56 4.84 -14.50 2.25
C GLN A 56 6.14 -15.30 2.23
N CYS A 57 7.15 -14.84 2.97
CA CYS A 57 8.43 -15.52 3.08
C CYS A 57 8.34 -16.76 3.97
N TYR A 58 8.81 -17.91 3.46
CA TYR A 58 8.88 -19.20 4.18
C TYR A 58 10.27 -19.49 4.78
N GLY A 59 11.22 -18.56 4.64
CA GLY A 59 12.58 -18.73 5.14
C GLY A 59 12.76 -18.41 6.62
N VAL A 60 14.00 -18.52 7.06
CA VAL A 60 14.44 -18.23 8.43
C VAL A 60 15.37 -17.01 8.42
N ARG A 61 15.15 -16.10 9.37
CA ARG A 61 16.00 -14.92 9.60
C ARG A 61 16.37 -14.89 11.08
N ASN A 62 17.67 -14.81 11.38
CA ASN A 62 18.18 -14.78 12.77
C ASN A 62 17.66 -15.94 13.64
N GLY A 63 17.56 -17.14 13.06
CA GLY A 63 17.09 -18.35 13.76
C GLY A 63 15.59 -18.37 14.08
N ARG A 64 14.78 -17.49 13.46
CA ARG A 64 13.32 -17.48 13.60
C ARG A 64 12.63 -17.49 12.23
N PRO A 65 11.43 -18.09 12.11
CA PRO A 65 10.64 -18.01 10.89
C PRO A 65 10.40 -16.55 10.50
N CYS A 66 10.60 -16.22 9.23
CA CYS A 66 10.43 -14.85 8.74
C CYS A 66 8.94 -14.48 8.66
N LEU A 67 8.15 -15.22 7.88
CA LEU A 67 6.69 -15.04 7.72
C LEU A 67 6.20 -13.63 7.30
N HIS A 68 7.10 -12.70 7.00
CA HIS A 68 6.77 -11.37 6.50
C HIS A 68 6.38 -11.39 5.02
N TRP A 69 5.59 -10.40 4.62
CA TRP A 69 5.17 -10.20 3.24
C TRP A 69 6.21 -9.42 2.43
N THR A 70 6.28 -9.68 1.13
CA THR A 70 7.19 -8.99 0.21
C THR A 70 6.51 -8.66 -1.12
N HIS A 71 6.78 -7.48 -1.66
CA HIS A 71 6.33 -7.09 -3.00
C HIS A 71 7.04 -7.93 -4.06
N LEU A 72 6.29 -8.76 -4.78
CA LEU A 72 6.77 -9.46 -5.96
C LEU A 72 7.05 -8.48 -7.10
N SER A 73 8.02 -8.78 -7.95
CA SER A 73 8.47 -7.96 -9.09
C SER A 73 9.10 -6.60 -8.77
N TYR A 74 8.80 -6.00 -7.62
CA TYR A 74 9.39 -4.73 -7.18
C TYR A 74 10.60 -4.95 -6.26
N CYS A 75 10.41 -5.70 -5.17
CA CYS A 75 11.46 -5.93 -4.19
C CYS A 75 12.20 -7.26 -4.39
N THR A 76 11.78 -8.07 -5.37
CA THR A 76 12.43 -9.33 -5.72
C THR A 76 12.35 -9.59 -7.23
N ASN A 77 13.24 -10.47 -7.71
CA ASN A 77 13.21 -10.97 -9.09
C ASN A 77 12.06 -11.95 -9.36
N ALA A 78 11.36 -12.40 -8.31
CA ALA A 78 10.24 -13.32 -8.44
C ALA A 78 9.01 -12.57 -8.99
N ARG A 79 8.51 -13.01 -10.14
CA ARG A 79 7.32 -12.43 -10.78
C ARG A 79 6.03 -13.18 -10.46
N VAL A 80 6.16 -14.47 -10.18
CA VAL A 80 5.06 -15.40 -9.90
C VAL A 80 5.55 -16.39 -8.85
N VAL A 81 4.69 -16.68 -7.87
CA VAL A 81 4.83 -17.80 -6.95
C VAL A 81 3.64 -18.71 -7.20
N ARG A 82 3.87 -19.96 -7.60
CA ARG A 82 2.77 -20.89 -7.85
C ARG A 82 2.24 -21.47 -6.55
N ARG A 83 1.04 -22.05 -6.62
CA ARG A 83 0.51 -22.84 -5.50
C ARG A 83 1.52 -23.91 -5.12
N GLN A 84 1.77 -24.07 -3.83
CA GLN A 84 2.72 -25.03 -3.22
C GLN A 84 4.21 -24.70 -3.39
N GLU A 85 4.58 -23.64 -4.12
CA GLU A 85 5.97 -23.16 -4.12
C GLU A 85 6.23 -22.33 -2.86
N LYS A 86 7.42 -22.51 -2.27
CA LYS A 86 7.90 -21.67 -1.18
C LYS A 86 8.61 -20.45 -1.76
N PHE A 87 8.30 -19.27 -1.22
CA PHE A 87 8.98 -18.03 -1.57
C PHE A 87 9.94 -17.62 -0.45
N PHE A 88 11.10 -17.10 -0.82
CA PHE A 88 12.12 -16.62 0.09
C PHE A 88 12.48 -15.18 -0.28
N CYS A 89 12.41 -14.26 0.68
CA CYS A 89 12.87 -12.88 0.48
C CYS A 89 14.40 -12.82 0.47
N SER A 90 14.97 -11.72 -0.01
CA SER A 90 16.42 -11.51 -0.11
C SER A 90 17.17 -11.53 1.24
N HIS A 91 16.45 -11.42 2.35
CA HIS A 91 17.03 -11.46 3.70
C HIS A 91 17.06 -12.86 4.33
N CYS A 92 16.41 -13.85 3.71
CA CYS A 92 16.35 -15.22 4.22
C CYS A 92 17.19 -16.16 3.36
N ILE A 93 17.70 -17.22 3.99
CA ILE A 93 18.42 -18.31 3.34
C ILE A 93 17.42 -19.46 3.13
N GLU A 94 17.55 -20.24 2.05
CA GLU A 94 16.93 -21.57 1.96
C GLU A 94 17.61 -22.48 2.99
N GLU A 95 16.84 -23.05 3.91
CA GLU A 95 17.33 -24.15 4.77
C GLU A 95 17.40 -25.47 4.00
#